data_AF-A0AAD9DC18-F1
#
_entry.id   AF-A0AAD9DC18-F1
#
_cell.length_a   1.000
_cell.length_b   1.000
_cell.length_c   1.000
_cell.angle_alpha   90.00
_cell.angle_beta   90.00
_cell.angle_gamma   90.00
#
_symmetry.space_group_name_H-M   'P 1'
#
loop_
_entity.id
_entity.type
_entity.pdbx_description
1 polymer ?
#
loop_
_entity_poly.entity_id
_entity_poly.type
_entity_poly.pdbx_seq_one_letter_code
_entity_poly.pdbx_strand_id
1 'polypeptide(L)'
;MTHYTATITHFKNEPIGIGLANDPNYGLNITSIAPAPEGALGESCLKKGMKLLTINNIDVSGLPSKEVVKILKDVEGKLVLSAQNVVPADITFEADKHYRRPDGVIVHGTMKNDINSATPTIFKEAGVPSTTYSRIYKLIERDMKPPAAALRIHEITLDREFGSYVVTQMVTGGMVGYGTESRHEKKFYEMVLKSAHLERNVDLKAMEVMMQVNAMLAKYNLMATVALEARKNGKESRLARKKYETLNVVGLKFHQIE
;
A
#
# COMPACT_ATOMS: atom_id res chain seq x y z
N MET A 1 -10.65 -12.70 19.43
CA MET A 1 -9.76 -11.64 18.92
C MET A 1 -8.80 -11.24 20.02
N THR A 2 -7.54 -10.91 19.72
CA THR A 2 -6.56 -10.47 20.74
C THR A 2 -6.72 -8.98 21.02
N HIS A 3 -7.09 -8.66 22.26
CA HIS A 3 -7.14 -7.31 22.78
C HIS A 3 -5.82 -6.97 23.45
N TYR A 4 -5.29 -5.79 23.13
CA TYR A 4 -4.07 -5.24 23.71
C TYR A 4 -4.46 -4.07 24.59
N THR A 5 -4.06 -4.11 25.85
CA THR A 5 -4.32 -3.03 26.80
C THR A 5 -2.99 -2.46 27.26
N ALA A 6 -2.80 -1.16 27.05
CA ALA A 6 -1.68 -0.41 27.60
C ALA A 6 -2.18 0.50 28.72
N THR A 7 -1.42 0.59 29.80
CA THR A 7 -1.68 1.52 30.90
C THR A 7 -0.43 2.37 31.07
N ILE A 8 -0.61 3.69 31.02
CA ILE A 8 0.46 4.67 31.25
C ILE A 8 -0.02 5.75 32.22
N THR A 9 0.94 6.47 32.80
CA THR A 9 0.67 7.69 33.54
C THR A 9 0.88 8.86 32.59
N HIS A 10 -0.15 9.67 32.39
CA HIS A 10 -0.13 10.84 31.52
C HIS A 10 -0.21 12.12 32.36
N PHE A 11 0.70 13.05 32.11
CA PHE A 11 0.70 14.36 32.74
C PHE A 11 0.12 15.40 31.78
N LYS A 12 -0.57 16.41 32.34
CA LYS A 12 -1.18 17.49 31.55
C LYS A 12 -0.11 18.17 30.68
N ASN A 13 -0.40 18.35 29.39
CA ASN A 13 0.48 18.94 28.37
C ASN A 13 1.71 18.11 27.95
N GLU A 14 1.84 16.86 28.37
CA GLU A 14 2.90 15.98 27.87
C GLU A 14 2.45 15.24 26.60
N PRO A 15 3.30 15.11 25.56
CA PRO A 15 2.93 14.33 24.39
C PRO A 15 2.91 12.82 24.73
N ILE A 16 1.75 12.18 24.59
CA ILE A 16 1.61 10.72 24.69
C ILE A 16 2.45 9.99 23.62
N GLY A 17 2.75 10.66 22.51
CA GLY A 17 3.52 10.10 21.41
C GLY A 17 2.70 9.13 20.53
N ILE A 18 1.38 9.31 20.42
CA ILE A 18 0.51 8.49 19.57
C ILE A 18 -0.06 9.29 18.39
N GLY A 19 0.06 8.73 17.19
CA GLY A 19 -0.62 9.20 16.00
C GLY A 19 -1.91 8.43 15.79
N LEU A 20 -3.02 9.13 15.52
CA LEU A 20 -4.32 8.55 15.24
C LEU A 20 -4.86 9.05 13.90
N ALA A 21 -5.45 8.16 13.11
CA ALA A 21 -6.19 8.53 11.91
C ALA A 21 -7.43 7.64 11.76
N ASN A 22 -8.49 8.22 11.19
CA ASN A 22 -9.66 7.44 10.82
C ASN A 22 -9.41 6.76 9.48
N ASP A 23 -9.60 5.45 9.47
CA ASP A 23 -9.68 4.65 8.28
C ASP A 23 -11.16 4.35 7.98
N PRO A 24 -11.64 4.58 6.74
CA PRO A 24 -13.04 4.31 6.37
C PRO A 24 -13.48 2.86 6.59
N ASN A 25 -12.56 1.90 6.51
CA ASN A 25 -12.86 0.48 6.61
C ASN A 25 -12.61 -0.08 8.02
N TYR A 26 -11.66 0.51 8.75
CA TYR A 26 -11.17 -0.05 10.02
C TYR A 26 -11.45 0.83 11.24
N GLY A 27 -11.97 2.05 11.05
CA GLY A 27 -12.23 3.00 12.12
C GLY A 27 -10.97 3.71 12.60
N LEU A 28 -10.91 4.05 13.88
CA LEU A 28 -9.79 4.80 14.44
C LEU A 28 -8.53 3.93 14.60
N ASN A 29 -7.51 4.19 13.79
CA ASN A 29 -6.27 3.41 13.73
C ASN A 29 -5.07 4.17 14.29
N ILE A 30 -4.15 3.43 14.92
CA ILE A 30 -2.86 3.94 15.38
C ILE A 30 -1.90 4.06 14.19
N THR A 31 -1.56 5.28 13.78
CA THR A 31 -0.69 5.56 12.64
C THR A 31 0.78 5.67 12.99
N SER A 32 1.08 6.05 14.23
CA SER A 32 2.44 6.10 14.76
C SER A 32 2.44 5.93 16.28
N ILE A 33 3.54 5.41 16.79
CA ILE A 33 3.88 5.40 18.21
C ILE A 33 5.32 5.89 18.29
N ALA A 34 5.56 6.94 19.05
CA ALA A 34 6.90 7.47 19.30
C ALA A 34 7.68 6.46 20.15
N PRO A 35 8.93 6.15 19.78
CA PRO A 35 9.77 5.25 20.56
C PRO A 35 10.09 5.84 21.94
N ALA A 36 10.40 4.99 22.91
CA ALA A 36 10.89 5.45 24.20
C ALA A 36 12.30 6.05 24.06
N PRO A 37 12.66 7.10 24.82
CA PRO A 37 11.89 7.73 25.91
C PRO A 37 10.98 8.88 25.45
N GLU A 38 10.93 9.20 24.15
CA GLU A 38 10.18 10.35 23.62
C GLU A 38 8.65 10.17 23.65
N GLY A 39 8.18 8.92 23.70
CA GLY A 39 6.76 8.58 23.81
C GLY A 39 6.48 7.65 24.98
N ALA A 40 5.49 8.00 25.80
CA ALA A 40 5.05 7.19 26.94
C ALA A 40 4.53 5.79 26.54
N LEU A 41 4.13 5.61 25.28
CA LEU A 41 3.67 4.33 24.73
C LEU A 41 4.76 3.51 24.02
N GLY A 42 6.00 4.00 23.95
CA GLY A 42 7.09 3.36 23.21
C GLY A 42 7.46 1.96 23.70
N GLU A 43 7.27 1.67 24.99
CA GLU A 43 7.49 0.35 25.61
C GLU A 43 6.21 -0.48 25.74
N SER A 44 5.07 0.04 25.27
CA SER A 44 3.78 -0.63 25.42
C SER A 44 3.58 -1.75 24.40
N CYS A 45 2.53 -2.57 24.63
CA CYS A 45 2.11 -3.61 23.69
C CYS A 45 1.38 -3.08 22.45
N LEU A 46 1.06 -1.78 22.42
CA LEU A 46 0.41 -1.14 21.28
C LEU A 46 1.40 -0.97 20.13
N LYS A 47 0.91 -1.14 18.90
CA LYS A 47 1.71 -0.99 17.69
C LYS A 47 0.95 -0.21 16.63
N LYS A 48 1.70 0.41 15.72
CA LYS A 48 1.16 0.98 14.48
C LYS A 48 0.31 -0.07 13.75
N GLY A 49 -0.85 0.34 13.25
CA GLY A 49 -1.81 -0.52 12.55
C GLY A 49 -2.89 -1.14 13.43
N MET A 50 -2.79 -1.02 14.76
CA MET A 50 -3.87 -1.45 15.64
C MET A 50 -5.05 -0.48 15.59
N LYS A 51 -6.27 -1.02 15.71
CA LYS A 51 -7.51 -0.24 15.87
C LYS A 51 -7.70 0.09 17.35
N LEU A 52 -7.85 1.36 17.66
CA LEU A 52 -8.15 1.81 19.03
C LEU A 52 -9.63 1.58 19.32
N LEU A 53 -9.92 0.91 20.42
CA LEU A 53 -11.28 0.57 20.86
C LEU A 53 -11.74 1.50 21.97
N THR A 54 -10.97 1.57 23.06
CA THR A 54 -11.38 2.33 24.24
C THR A 54 -10.25 3.15 24.86
N ILE A 55 -10.64 4.25 25.50
CA ILE A 55 -9.78 5.11 26.31
C ILE A 55 -10.44 5.26 27.68
N ASN A 56 -9.78 4.81 28.76
CA ASN A 56 -10.35 4.83 30.11
C ASN A 56 -11.78 4.27 30.19
N ASN A 57 -12.02 3.15 29.49
CA ASN A 57 -13.33 2.49 29.32
C ASN A 57 -14.38 3.27 28.51
N ILE A 58 -14.04 4.41 27.91
CA ILE A 58 -14.88 5.13 26.95
C ILE A 58 -14.64 4.51 25.58
N ASP A 59 -15.71 4.06 24.90
CA ASP A 59 -15.62 3.60 23.51
C ASP A 59 -15.35 4.79 22.58
N VAL A 60 -14.26 4.68 21.82
CA VAL A 60 -13.81 5.71 20.88
C VAL A 60 -13.84 5.21 19.43
N SER A 61 -14.31 3.99 19.19
CA SER A 61 -14.25 3.34 17.88
C SER A 61 -15.06 4.05 16.79
N GLY A 62 -16.13 4.76 17.18
CA GLY A 62 -16.98 5.54 16.28
C GLY A 62 -16.67 7.05 16.23
N LEU A 63 -15.69 7.54 17.00
CA LEU A 63 -15.42 8.97 17.12
C LEU A 63 -14.42 9.46 16.05
N PRO A 64 -14.55 10.71 15.59
CA PRO A 64 -13.55 11.31 14.72
C PRO A 64 -12.22 11.47 15.46
N SER A 65 -11.10 11.26 14.77
CA SER A 65 -9.75 11.38 15.36
C SER A 65 -9.52 12.70 16.12
N LYS A 66 -10.13 13.80 15.67
CA LYS A 66 -10.07 15.11 16.35
C LYS A 66 -10.71 15.10 17.73
N GLU A 67 -11.82 14.40 17.93
CA GLU A 67 -12.49 14.31 19.22
C GLU A 67 -11.71 13.41 20.17
N VAL A 68 -11.16 12.31 19.66
CA VAL A 68 -10.36 11.39 20.47
C VAL A 68 -9.07 12.03 20.95
N VAL A 69 -8.43 12.86 20.11
CA VAL A 69 -7.27 13.66 20.54
C VAL A 69 -7.64 14.67 21.64
N LYS A 70 -8.87 15.20 21.66
CA LYS A 70 -9.32 16.06 22.78
C LYS A 70 -9.46 15.25 24.07
N ILE A 71 -10.11 14.09 24.02
CA ILE A 71 -10.24 13.17 25.16
C ILE A 71 -8.85 12.84 25.72
N LEU A 72 -7.89 12.49 24.87
CA LEU A 72 -6.51 12.19 25.29
C LEU A 72 -5.80 13.37 25.95
N LYS A 73 -6.06 14.60 25.50
CA LYS A 73 -5.47 15.82 26.08
C LYS A 73 -6.09 16.20 27.42
N ASP A 74 -7.37 15.91 27.60
CA ASP A 74 -8.12 16.27 28.80
C ASP A 74 -7.93 15.26 29.94
N VAL A 75 -7.47 14.04 29.64
CA VAL A 75 -7.14 13.03 30.65
C VAL A 75 -5.85 13.40 31.38
N GLU A 76 -5.91 13.44 32.71
CA GLU A 76 -4.74 13.55 33.59
C GLU A 76 -4.65 12.30 34.48
N GLY A 77 -3.42 11.85 34.76
CA GLY A 77 -3.17 10.69 35.61
C GLY A 77 -3.20 9.38 34.84
N LYS A 78 -3.98 8.40 35.31
CA LYS A 78 -3.97 7.05 34.74
C LYS A 78 -4.70 7.03 33.39
N LEU A 79 -3.99 6.68 32.33
CA LEU A 79 -4.53 6.48 30.99
C LEU A 79 -4.45 4.99 30.61
N VAL A 80 -5.60 4.41 30.33
CA VAL A 80 -5.78 3.02 29.89
C VAL A 80 -6.28 3.04 28.46
N LEU A 81 -5.52 2.45 27.55
CA LEU A 81 -5.87 2.33 26.13
C LEU A 81 -6.10 0.87 25.81
N SER A 82 -7.24 0.54 25.21
CA SER A 82 -7.47 -0.77 24.61
C SER A 82 -7.49 -0.67 23.10
N ALA A 83 -6.70 -1.52 22.46
CA ALA A 83 -6.66 -1.64 21.01
C ALA A 83 -6.76 -3.10 20.57
N GLN A 84 -7.06 -3.30 19.31
CA GLN A 84 -7.11 -4.58 18.67
C GLN A 84 -6.18 -4.61 17.48
N ASN A 85 -5.49 -5.72 17.28
CA ASN A 85 -4.73 -5.91 16.05
C ASN A 85 -5.70 -6.08 14.89
N VAL A 86 -5.69 -5.11 13.96
CA VAL A 86 -6.40 -5.19 12.70
C VAL A 86 -5.38 -5.49 11.64
N VAL A 87 -5.29 -6.76 11.27
CA VAL A 87 -4.58 -7.11 10.03
C VAL A 87 -5.50 -6.66 8.89
N PRO A 88 -5.03 -5.77 8.01
CA PRO A 88 -5.86 -5.24 6.94
C PRO A 88 -6.41 -6.39 6.10
N ALA A 89 -7.61 -6.18 5.57
CA ALA A 89 -8.28 -7.12 4.69
C ALA A 89 -7.67 -7.08 3.29
N ASP A 90 -6.34 -7.07 3.18
CA ASP A 90 -5.65 -7.09 1.91
C ASP A 90 -4.36 -7.94 1.99
N ILE A 91 -3.99 -8.47 0.83
CA ILE A 91 -2.70 -9.12 0.62
C ILE A 91 -2.08 -8.41 -0.57
N THR A 92 -1.09 -7.58 -0.27
CA THR A 92 -0.45 -6.70 -1.24
C THR A 92 1.07 -6.90 -1.26
N PHE A 93 1.66 -6.48 -2.36
CA PHE A 93 3.10 -6.44 -2.58
C PHE A 93 3.51 -5.02 -2.96
N GLU A 94 4.76 -4.70 -2.67
CA GLU A 94 5.43 -3.51 -3.16
C GLU A 94 6.49 -3.92 -4.17
N ALA A 95 6.59 -3.16 -5.25
CA ALA A 95 7.76 -3.21 -6.12
C ALA A 95 8.75 -2.14 -5.65
N ASP A 96 9.41 -2.39 -4.50
CA ASP A 96 10.21 -1.38 -3.81
C ASP A 96 11.74 -1.53 -4.03
N LYS A 97 12.36 -0.35 -4.20
CA LYS A 97 13.80 0.01 -4.25
C LYS A 97 14.67 -0.54 -5.40
N HIS A 98 15.13 0.45 -6.18
CA HIS A 98 16.15 0.36 -7.21
C HIS A 98 17.53 0.08 -6.61
N TYR A 99 18.20 -0.96 -7.09
CA TYR A 99 19.67 -1.00 -7.04
C TYR A 99 20.21 -0.70 -8.43
N ARG A 100 20.98 0.39 -8.50
CA ARG A 100 21.70 0.81 -9.71
C ARG A 100 22.94 -0.07 -9.82
N ARG A 101 22.86 -1.10 -10.66
CA ARG A 101 24.06 -1.78 -11.13
C ARG A 101 24.61 -1.04 -12.35
N PRO A 102 25.93 -1.06 -12.61
CA PRO A 102 26.52 -0.52 -13.84
C PRO A 102 25.89 -1.13 -15.12
N ASP A 103 25.37 -2.34 -15.00
CA ASP A 103 24.81 -3.22 -16.04
C ASP A 103 23.27 -3.22 -16.13
N GLY A 104 22.52 -2.56 -15.23
CA GLY A 104 21.05 -2.51 -15.32
C GLY A 104 20.30 -2.09 -14.05
N VAL A 105 18.96 -2.03 -14.19
CA VAL A 105 18.03 -1.78 -13.07
C VAL A 105 17.46 -3.13 -12.60
N ILE A 106 17.71 -3.48 -11.34
CA ILE A 106 17.06 -4.62 -10.69
C ILE A 106 15.97 -4.06 -9.77
N VAL A 107 14.73 -4.51 -9.97
CA VAL A 107 13.61 -4.26 -9.05
C VAL A 107 13.15 -5.61 -8.54
N HIS A 108 13.11 -5.76 -7.22
CA HIS A 108 12.51 -6.93 -6.58
C HIS A 108 11.10 -6.59 -6.10
N GLY A 109 10.11 -7.39 -6.47
CA GLY A 109 8.80 -7.34 -5.85
C GLY A 109 8.83 -8.06 -4.50
N THR A 110 8.50 -7.35 -3.42
CA THR A 110 8.41 -7.88 -2.06
C THR A 110 6.97 -7.85 -1.56
N MET A 111 6.51 -8.91 -0.90
CA MET A 111 5.21 -8.89 -0.23
C MET A 111 5.25 -7.89 0.92
N LYS A 112 4.19 -7.10 1.15
CA LYS A 112 4.18 -6.08 2.22
C LYS A 112 4.23 -6.70 3.61
N ASN A 113 3.52 -7.82 3.78
CA ASN A 113 3.38 -8.51 5.06
C ASN A 113 3.79 -9.97 4.88
N ASP A 114 4.51 -10.53 5.85
CA ASP A 114 4.90 -11.95 5.83
C ASP A 114 3.69 -12.87 5.91
N ILE A 115 3.78 -14.04 5.26
CA ILE A 115 2.71 -15.05 5.29
C ILE A 115 2.27 -15.40 6.71
N ASN A 116 3.17 -15.43 7.69
CA ASN A 116 2.87 -15.78 9.08
C ASN A 116 2.15 -14.66 9.85
N SER A 117 2.23 -13.41 9.37
CA SER A 117 1.62 -12.24 10.01
C SER A 117 0.48 -11.61 9.21
N ALA A 118 0.32 -11.99 7.92
CA ALA A 118 -0.58 -11.31 7.00
C ALA A 118 -1.96 -11.94 6.86
N THR A 119 -2.34 -12.92 7.70
CA THR A 119 -3.69 -13.50 7.64
C THR A 119 -4.73 -12.44 8.02
N PRO A 120 -5.59 -12.02 7.08
CA PRO A 120 -6.59 -10.99 7.35
C PRO A 120 -7.50 -11.35 8.52
N THR A 121 -7.90 -10.36 9.30
CA THR A 121 -8.83 -10.58 10.42
C THR A 121 -10.14 -11.20 9.93
N ILE A 122 -10.63 -10.74 8.78
CA ILE A 122 -11.83 -11.24 8.11
C ILE A 122 -11.73 -12.73 7.74
N PHE A 123 -10.53 -13.25 7.46
CA PHE A 123 -10.33 -14.67 7.20
C PHE A 123 -10.45 -15.51 8.47
N LYS A 124 -9.96 -14.98 9.59
CA LYS A 124 -10.08 -15.66 10.90
C LYS A 124 -11.53 -15.69 11.36
N GLU A 125 -12.25 -14.57 11.19
CA GLU A 125 -13.67 -14.44 11.52
C GLU A 125 -14.56 -15.36 10.68
N ALA A 126 -14.31 -15.43 9.37
CA ALA A 126 -15.05 -16.30 8.45
C ALA A 126 -14.64 -17.78 8.55
N GLY A 127 -13.67 -18.14 9.40
CA GLY A 127 -13.22 -19.53 9.58
C GLY A 127 -12.44 -20.08 8.39
N VAL A 128 -11.74 -19.22 7.64
CA VAL A 128 -10.89 -19.64 6.50
C VAL A 128 -9.67 -20.43 7.02
N PRO A 129 -9.44 -21.67 6.55
CA PRO A 129 -8.29 -22.46 6.95
C PRO A 129 -6.97 -21.79 6.54
N SER A 130 -5.95 -21.96 7.39
CA SER A 130 -4.59 -21.44 7.12
C SER A 130 -3.99 -21.96 5.81
N THR A 131 -4.38 -23.18 5.38
CA THR A 131 -3.99 -23.77 4.09
C THR A 131 -4.56 -23.01 2.90
N THR A 132 -5.82 -22.53 3.00
CA THR A 132 -6.48 -21.74 1.96
C THR A 132 -5.83 -20.37 1.87
N TYR A 133 -5.61 -19.72 3.02
CA TYR A 133 -4.88 -18.46 3.10
C TYR A 133 -3.46 -18.58 2.52
N SER A 134 -2.70 -19.62 2.88
CA SER A 134 -1.35 -19.84 2.35
C SER A 134 -1.35 -20.01 0.82
N ARG A 135 -2.37 -20.69 0.28
CA ARG A 135 -2.55 -20.85 -1.16
C ARG A 135 -2.85 -19.51 -1.85
N ILE A 136 -3.74 -18.69 -1.29
CA ILE A 136 -4.06 -17.35 -1.80
C ILE A 136 -2.81 -16.47 -1.80
N TYR A 137 -2.08 -16.44 -0.68
CA TYR A 137 -0.83 -15.69 -0.56
C TYR A 137 0.19 -16.09 -1.63
N LYS A 138 0.41 -17.40 -1.83
CA LYS A 138 1.32 -17.92 -2.84
C LYS A 138 0.87 -17.63 -4.27
N LEU A 139 -0.43 -17.62 -4.55
CA LEU A 139 -0.95 -17.23 -5.86
C LEU A 139 -0.63 -15.78 -6.18
N ILE A 140 -0.86 -14.87 -5.23
CA ILE A 140 -0.51 -13.45 -5.41
C ILE A 140 1.00 -13.29 -5.60
N GLU A 141 1.80 -13.94 -4.78
CA GLU A 141 3.26 -13.87 -4.84
C GLU A 141 3.84 -14.43 -6.15
N ARG A 142 3.29 -15.55 -6.65
CA ARG A 142 3.82 -16.23 -7.83
C ARG A 142 3.29 -15.65 -9.14
N ASP A 143 2.01 -15.29 -9.18
CA ASP A 143 1.32 -15.03 -10.44
C ASP A 143 0.99 -13.54 -10.67
N MET A 144 0.74 -12.75 -9.61
CA MET A 144 0.48 -11.30 -9.73
C MET A 144 1.74 -10.45 -9.60
N LYS A 145 2.61 -10.80 -8.63
CA LYS A 145 3.79 -10.01 -8.28
C LYS A 145 4.81 -9.87 -9.44
N PRO A 146 5.18 -10.94 -10.18
CA PRO A 146 6.23 -10.81 -11.21
C PRO A 146 5.81 -9.94 -12.41
N PRO A 147 4.61 -10.06 -12.99
CA PRO A 147 4.15 -9.16 -14.05
C PRO A 147 4.14 -7.69 -13.61
N ALA A 148 3.68 -7.41 -12.38
CA ALA A 148 3.65 -6.05 -11.85
C ALA A 148 5.06 -5.48 -11.64
N ALA A 149 6.00 -6.30 -11.18
CA ALA A 149 7.41 -5.91 -11.08
C ALA A 149 8.04 -5.68 -12.47
N ALA A 150 7.71 -6.49 -13.48
CA ALA A 150 8.20 -6.32 -14.84
C ALA A 150 7.69 -5.02 -15.49
N LEU A 151 6.40 -4.71 -15.32
CA LEU A 151 5.83 -3.41 -15.70
C LEU A 151 6.60 -2.28 -15.02
N ARG A 152 6.84 -2.40 -13.71
CA ARG A 152 7.56 -1.38 -12.94
C ARG A 152 8.95 -1.10 -13.49
N ILE A 153 9.73 -2.15 -13.77
CA ILE A 153 11.07 -2.03 -14.38
C ILE A 153 11.00 -1.28 -15.71
N HIS A 154 10.01 -1.60 -16.54
CA HIS A 154 9.85 -1.00 -17.85
C HIS A 154 9.46 0.47 -17.77
N GLU A 155 8.52 0.85 -16.90
CA GLU A 155 8.13 2.25 -16.67
C GLU A 155 9.33 3.11 -16.23
N ILE A 156 10.15 2.62 -15.30
CA ILE A 156 11.35 3.33 -14.83
C ILE A 156 12.33 3.55 -15.99
N THR A 157 12.47 2.54 -16.85
CA THR A 157 13.35 2.60 -18.01
C THR A 157 12.81 3.61 -19.03
N LEU A 158 11.49 3.63 -19.26
CA LEU A 158 10.80 4.59 -20.11
C LEU A 158 11.01 6.03 -19.62
N ASP A 159 10.79 6.30 -18.33
CA ASP A 159 10.97 7.62 -17.73
C ASP A 159 12.41 8.14 -17.92
N ARG A 160 13.41 7.26 -17.78
CA ARG A 160 14.83 7.60 -17.96
C ARG A 160 15.16 7.89 -19.43
N GLU A 161 14.74 7.03 -20.34
CA GLU A 161 14.97 7.18 -21.77
C GLU A 161 14.28 8.43 -22.31
N PHE A 162 13.07 8.72 -21.83
CA PHE A 162 12.34 9.95 -22.16
C PHE A 162 13.09 11.21 -21.68
N GLY A 163 13.61 11.20 -20.46
CA GLY A 163 14.44 12.29 -19.95
C GLY A 163 15.67 12.55 -20.82
N SER A 164 16.35 11.49 -21.26
CA SER A 164 17.50 11.61 -22.19
C SER A 164 17.07 12.15 -23.55
N TYR A 165 15.96 11.65 -24.12
CA TYR A 165 15.44 12.10 -25.41
C TYR A 165 15.11 13.60 -25.40
N VAL A 166 14.39 14.09 -24.39
CA VAL A 166 14.03 15.51 -24.26
C VAL A 166 15.27 16.39 -24.17
N VAL A 167 16.26 16.01 -23.35
CA VAL A 167 17.51 16.78 -23.22
C VAL A 167 18.30 16.81 -24.53
N THR A 168 18.45 15.67 -25.21
CA THR A 168 19.20 15.60 -26.48
C THR A 168 18.51 16.39 -27.59
N GLN A 169 17.17 16.36 -27.69
CA GLN A 169 16.41 17.16 -28.65
C GLN A 169 16.47 18.67 -28.37
N MET A 170 16.51 19.08 -27.09
CA MET A 170 16.60 20.50 -26.71
C MET A 170 18.01 21.10 -26.85
N VAL A 171 19.07 20.30 -26.67
CA VAL A 171 20.47 20.78 -26.76
C VAL A 171 20.98 20.86 -28.20
N THR A 172 20.48 20.01 -29.10
CA THR A 172 20.97 19.93 -30.49
C THR A 172 20.19 20.86 -31.44
N GLY A 173 19.86 22.07 -30.98
CA GLY A 173 19.00 23.00 -31.72
C GLY A 173 19.33 23.10 -33.21
N GLY A 174 18.37 22.77 -34.07
CA GLY A 174 18.45 23.06 -35.50
C GLY A 174 17.93 21.93 -36.40
N MET A 175 16.86 22.25 -37.14
CA MET A 175 16.35 21.49 -38.31
C MET A 175 15.90 20.05 -38.05
N VAL A 176 14.72 19.88 -37.44
CA VAL A 176 13.95 18.65 -37.65
C VAL A 176 13.31 18.73 -39.03
N GLY A 177 13.94 18.07 -40.01
CA GLY A 177 13.34 17.85 -41.32
C GLY A 177 12.06 17.04 -41.18
N TYR A 178 10.94 17.58 -41.69
CA TYR A 178 9.71 16.83 -41.89
C TYR A 178 10.01 15.65 -42.83
N GLY A 179 9.97 14.40 -42.32
CA GLY A 179 9.87 13.22 -43.19
C GLY A 179 10.60 11.95 -42.76
N THR A 180 11.45 11.96 -41.73
CA THR A 180 12.13 10.73 -41.25
C THR A 180 11.98 10.60 -39.75
N GLU A 181 11.17 9.62 -39.30
CA GLU A 181 11.13 9.21 -37.90
C GLU A 181 12.57 8.97 -37.43
N SER A 182 13.02 9.74 -36.44
CA SER A 182 14.36 9.56 -35.91
C SER A 182 14.42 8.20 -35.20
N ARG A 183 15.57 7.50 -35.23
CA ARG A 183 15.74 6.21 -34.52
C ARG A 183 15.31 6.28 -33.05
N HIS A 184 15.40 7.46 -32.44
CA HIS A 184 14.96 7.72 -31.07
C HIS A 184 13.44 7.76 -30.91
N GLU A 185 12.70 8.33 -31.86
CA GLU A 185 11.23 8.30 -31.87
C GLU A 185 10.72 6.88 -32.03
N LYS A 186 11.29 6.10 -32.95
CA LYS A 186 10.91 4.69 -33.13
C LYS A 186 11.14 3.87 -31.85
N LYS A 187 12.30 4.02 -31.21
CA LYS A 187 12.60 3.37 -29.91
C LYS A 187 11.59 3.80 -28.85
N PHE A 188 11.22 5.08 -28.80
CA PHE A 188 10.24 5.58 -27.84
C PHE A 188 8.86 4.95 -28.07
N TYR A 189 8.36 4.93 -29.31
CA TYR A 189 7.10 4.28 -29.65
C TYR A 189 7.09 2.78 -29.29
N GLU A 190 8.17 2.07 -29.59
CA GLU A 190 8.33 0.66 -29.20
C GLU A 190 8.25 0.47 -27.68
N MET A 191 8.87 1.38 -26.90
CA MET A 191 8.80 1.34 -25.45
C MET A 191 7.41 1.68 -24.91
N VAL A 192 6.71 2.66 -25.49
CA VAL A 192 5.32 2.99 -25.09
C VAL A 192 4.38 1.82 -25.39
N LEU A 193 4.50 1.21 -26.56
CA LEU A 193 3.75 0.00 -26.92
C LEU A 193 4.02 -1.14 -25.94
N LYS A 194 5.29 -1.37 -25.58
CA LYS A 194 5.66 -2.38 -24.59
C LYS A 194 5.07 -2.10 -23.20
N SER A 195 4.92 -0.82 -22.80
CA SER A 195 4.24 -0.46 -21.55
C SER A 195 2.78 -0.91 -21.59
N ALA A 196 2.05 -0.55 -22.66
CA ALA A 196 0.65 -0.93 -22.82
C ALA A 196 0.44 -2.46 -22.84
N HIS A 197 1.38 -3.22 -23.42
CA HIS A 197 1.34 -4.69 -23.37
C HIS A 197 1.57 -5.23 -21.97
N LEU A 198 2.50 -4.66 -21.21
CA LEU A 198 2.79 -5.07 -19.84
C LEU A 198 1.63 -4.73 -18.89
N GLU A 199 1.03 -3.55 -19.03
CA GLU A 199 -0.17 -3.15 -18.29
C GLU A 199 -1.31 -4.15 -18.48
N ARG A 200 -1.66 -4.48 -19.73
CA ARG A 200 -2.69 -5.49 -20.04
C ARG A 200 -2.36 -6.85 -19.46
N ASN A 201 -1.09 -7.26 -19.50
CA ASN A 201 -0.68 -8.54 -18.92
C ASN A 201 -0.87 -8.56 -17.40
N VAL A 202 -0.53 -7.47 -16.72
CA VAL A 202 -0.77 -7.31 -15.28
C VAL A 202 -2.26 -7.41 -14.97
N ASP A 203 -3.11 -6.70 -15.72
CA ASP A 203 -4.55 -6.72 -15.51
C ASP A 203 -5.16 -8.11 -15.72
N LEU A 204 -4.76 -8.81 -16.80
CA LEU A 204 -5.22 -10.17 -17.07
C LEU A 204 -4.82 -11.13 -15.96
N LYS A 205 -3.57 -11.04 -15.47
CA LYS A 205 -3.11 -11.88 -14.36
C LYS A 205 -3.79 -11.54 -13.04
N ALA A 206 -4.07 -10.27 -12.79
CA ALA A 206 -4.84 -9.84 -11.64
C ALA A 206 -6.26 -10.42 -11.67
N MET A 207 -6.93 -10.37 -12.82
CA MET A 207 -8.26 -10.96 -13.01
C MET A 207 -8.26 -12.48 -12.83
N GLU A 208 -7.29 -13.18 -13.44
CA GLU A 208 -7.14 -14.64 -13.30
C GLU A 208 -7.01 -15.05 -11.83
N VAL A 209 -6.09 -14.40 -11.10
CA VAL A 209 -5.87 -14.69 -9.68
C VAL A 209 -7.08 -14.30 -8.84
N MET A 210 -7.69 -13.13 -9.08
CA MET A 210 -8.91 -12.72 -8.39
C MET A 210 -10.03 -13.75 -8.55
N MET A 211 -10.27 -14.25 -9.76
CA MET A 211 -11.30 -15.27 -10.03
C MET A 211 -11.02 -16.58 -9.28
N GLN A 212 -9.77 -17.05 -9.30
CA GLN A 212 -9.37 -18.25 -8.57
C GLN A 212 -9.55 -18.08 -7.05
N VAL A 213 -9.19 -16.92 -6.52
CA VAL A 213 -9.32 -16.59 -5.11
C VAL A 213 -10.79 -16.49 -4.71
N ASN A 214 -11.64 -15.86 -5.53
CA ASN A 214 -13.08 -15.80 -5.31
C ASN A 214 -13.71 -17.20 -5.28
N ALA A 215 -13.29 -18.11 -6.15
CA ALA A 215 -13.74 -19.49 -6.12
C ALA A 215 -13.35 -20.22 -4.81
N MET A 216 -12.18 -19.91 -4.24
CA MET A 216 -11.76 -20.46 -2.94
C MET A 216 -12.53 -19.87 -1.76
N LEU A 217 -12.92 -18.59 -1.88
CA LEU A 217 -13.53 -17.80 -0.81
C LEU A 217 -15.06 -17.83 -0.81
N ALA A 218 -15.70 -18.28 -1.89
CA ALA A 218 -17.15 -18.30 -2.04
C ALA A 218 -17.89 -18.99 -0.89
N LYS A 219 -17.35 -20.10 -0.38
CA LYS A 219 -17.95 -20.85 0.74
C LYS A 219 -17.85 -20.15 2.11
N TYR A 220 -17.09 -19.07 2.19
CA TYR A 220 -16.88 -18.29 3.41
C TYR A 220 -17.62 -16.94 3.36
N ASN A 221 -18.47 -16.71 2.35
CA ASN A 221 -19.13 -15.42 2.10
C ASN A 221 -18.10 -14.27 2.01
N LEU A 222 -16.95 -14.54 1.40
CA LEU A 222 -15.91 -13.55 1.17
C LEU A 222 -15.68 -13.35 -0.33
N MET A 223 -15.43 -12.10 -0.70
CA MET A 223 -15.07 -11.70 -2.06
C MET A 223 -13.75 -10.95 -2.05
N ALA A 224 -12.91 -11.25 -3.03
CA ALA A 224 -11.70 -10.52 -3.35
C ALA A 224 -11.92 -9.56 -4.53
N THR A 225 -11.31 -8.39 -4.43
CA THR A 225 -11.24 -7.35 -5.46
C THR A 225 -9.78 -6.95 -5.66
N VAL A 226 -9.43 -6.45 -6.84
CA VAL A 226 -8.06 -5.99 -7.12
C VAL A 226 -7.69 -4.80 -6.22
N ALA A 227 -6.55 -4.90 -5.53
CA ALA A 227 -5.96 -3.80 -4.80
C ALA A 227 -5.19 -2.89 -5.77
N LEU A 228 -5.54 -1.61 -5.77
CA LEU A 228 -4.92 -0.59 -6.61
C LEU A 228 -4.18 0.43 -5.76
N GLU A 229 -3.02 0.87 -6.24
CA GLU A 229 -2.25 1.96 -5.66
C GLU A 229 -2.12 3.09 -6.67
N ALA A 230 -2.45 4.31 -6.23
CA ALA A 230 -2.32 5.51 -7.05
C ALA A 230 -0.85 5.91 -7.16
N ARG A 231 -0.37 6.02 -8.39
CA ARG A 231 0.97 6.47 -8.71
C ARG A 231 0.93 7.88 -9.29
N LYS A 232 1.85 8.72 -8.78
CA LYS A 232 2.17 10.01 -9.38
C LYS A 232 3.13 9.79 -10.56
N ASN A 233 2.73 10.22 -11.75
CA ASN A 233 3.58 10.17 -12.93
C ASN A 233 4.61 11.32 -12.93
N GLY A 234 5.90 10.97 -12.96
CA GLY A 234 7.02 11.82 -13.43
C GLY A 234 7.28 13.15 -12.72
N LYS A 235 8.44 13.75 -12.98
CA LYS A 235 8.81 15.07 -12.41
C LYS A 235 7.86 16.16 -12.91
N GLU A 236 7.43 16.98 -11.95
CA GLU A 236 6.55 18.12 -12.08
C GLU A 236 6.84 18.99 -13.31
N SER A 237 5.95 18.96 -14.30
CA SER A 237 5.80 20.13 -15.16
C SER A 237 5.10 21.20 -14.33
N ARG A 238 5.78 22.32 -14.06
CA ARG A 238 5.22 23.52 -13.40
C ARG A 238 3.93 24.04 -14.07
N LEU A 239 3.61 23.57 -15.28
CA LEU A 239 2.49 24.02 -16.12
C LEU A 239 1.35 22.98 -16.24
N ALA A 240 1.50 21.76 -15.72
CA ALA A 240 0.48 20.73 -15.86
C ALA A 240 -0.67 20.93 -14.86
N ARG A 241 -1.76 21.55 -15.32
CA ARG A 241 -2.98 21.86 -14.52
C ARG A 241 -3.85 20.67 -14.12
N LYS A 242 -3.51 19.42 -14.48
CA LYS A 242 -4.19 18.22 -13.97
C LYS A 242 -3.18 17.10 -13.71
N LYS A 243 -3.17 16.60 -12.47
CA LYS A 243 -2.44 15.40 -12.07
C LYS A 243 -3.19 14.20 -12.66
N TYR A 244 -2.60 13.51 -13.62
CA TYR A 244 -3.08 12.19 -14.00
C TYR A 244 -2.41 11.17 -13.08
N GLU A 245 -3.22 10.48 -12.30
CA GLU A 245 -2.79 9.37 -11.46
C GLU A 245 -3.02 8.08 -12.23
N THR A 246 -1.98 7.25 -12.34
CA THR A 246 -2.13 5.88 -12.84
C THR A 246 -2.41 4.96 -11.66
N LEU A 247 -3.29 3.99 -11.86
CA LEU A 247 -3.64 3.01 -10.84
C LEU A 247 -2.91 1.71 -11.14
N ASN A 248 -1.99 1.33 -10.28
CA ASN A 248 -1.21 0.11 -10.46
C ASN A 248 -1.79 -1.01 -9.60
N VAL A 249 -1.84 -2.23 -10.16
CA VAL A 249 -2.21 -3.42 -9.41
C VAL A 249 -1.12 -3.77 -8.40
N VAL A 250 -1.51 -3.89 -7.12
CA VAL A 250 -0.61 -4.18 -6.01
C VAL A 250 -1.02 -5.39 -5.18
N GLY A 251 -2.08 -6.10 -5.57
CA GLY A 251 -2.54 -7.31 -4.88
C GLY A 251 -4.04 -7.46 -4.87
N LEU A 252 -4.60 -8.02 -3.79
CA LEU A 252 -6.04 -8.20 -3.59
C LEU A 252 -6.50 -7.60 -2.26
N LYS A 253 -7.71 -7.03 -2.25
CA LYS A 253 -8.49 -6.67 -1.06
C LYS A 253 -9.65 -7.63 -0.88
N PHE A 254 -10.07 -7.87 0.35
CA PHE A 254 -11.07 -8.85 0.73
C PHE A 254 -12.21 -8.18 1.48
N HIS A 255 -13.43 -8.58 1.17
CA HIS A 255 -14.66 -8.02 1.71
C HIS A 255 -15.64 -9.15 2.03
N GLN A 256 -16.54 -8.90 2.98
CA GLN A 256 -17.66 -9.80 3.24
C GLN A 256 -18.75 -9.58 2.19
N ILE A 257 -19.35 -10.65 1.72
CA ILE A 257 -20.54 -10.61 0.86
C ILE A 257 -21.74 -10.50 1.80
N GLU A 258 -22.44 -9.37 1.73
CA GLU A 258 -23.75 -9.19 2.40
C GLU A 258 -24.83 -10.08 1.77
#